data_AF-A0AAU5Q304-F1
#
_entry.id   AF-A0AAU5Q304-F1
#
_cell.length_a   1.000
_cell.length_b   1.000
_cell.length_c   1.000
_cell.angle_alpha   90.00
_cell.angle_beta   90.00
_cell.angle_gamma   90.00
#
_symmetry.space_group_name_H-M   'P 1'
#
loop_
_entity.id
_entity.type
_entity.pdbx_description
1 polymer ?
#
loop_
_entity_poly.entity_id
_entity_poly.type
_entity_poly.pdbx_seq_one_letter_code
_entity_poly.pdbx_strand_id
1 'polypeptide(L)'
;MGTPTTPTPGPGRYRPRPNPPASSSSAATNTRGATAQDTDPQALADEATRQLGTLRTLAQVHQHHPDTDRTDLWLITRSTADTTNHPPSEPVSAALWGAGRSLANEFSTSPVRRIALTRPEGSCDPLDALITELLTPSDEDEVLLTPEGRFVARVQNLPAPTRPSGHGTSQRFTLDVPAFVPHYELRWKAVPPPVPPPGHVVIATEAVALNYRDIMTVTGRVPAPAQFPGDPTVPL
;
A
#
# COMPACT_ATOMS: atom_id res chain seq x y z
N MET A 1 46.93 -60.22 17.53
CA MET A 1 47.72 -58.98 17.64
C MET A 1 47.49 -58.16 16.38
N GLY A 2 46.58 -57.19 16.44
CA GLY A 2 46.33 -56.24 15.36
C GLY A 2 46.47 -54.84 15.94
N THR A 3 47.47 -54.10 15.48
CA THR A 3 47.73 -52.71 15.88
C THR A 3 46.63 -51.79 15.35
N PRO A 4 46.08 -50.86 16.15
CA PRO A 4 45.14 -49.87 15.66
C PRO A 4 45.89 -48.74 14.93
N THR A 5 45.57 -48.53 13.66
CA THR A 5 46.07 -47.40 12.85
C THR A 5 45.23 -46.16 13.12
N THR A 6 45.88 -45.11 13.64
CA THR A 6 45.32 -43.76 13.79
C THR A 6 45.12 -43.09 12.43
N PRO A 7 43.96 -42.46 12.13
CA PRO A 7 43.78 -41.74 10.88
C PRO A 7 44.52 -40.39 10.90
N THR A 8 45.33 -40.15 9.87
CA THR A 8 45.99 -38.87 9.58
C THR A 8 44.96 -37.83 9.12
N PRO A 9 44.90 -36.61 9.70
CA PRO A 9 44.01 -35.57 9.21
C PRO A 9 44.52 -35.03 7.87
N GLY A 10 43.71 -35.15 6.82
CA GLY A 10 43.97 -34.55 5.51
C GLY A 10 43.93 -33.02 5.55
N PRO A 11 44.57 -32.33 4.59
CA PRO A 11 44.64 -30.87 4.58
C PRO A 11 43.23 -30.25 4.51
N GLY A 12 42.90 -29.46 5.52
CA GLY A 12 41.63 -28.76 5.63
C GLY A 12 41.39 -27.88 4.41
N ARG A 13 40.25 -28.08 3.75
CA ARG A 13 39.77 -27.15 2.71
C ARG A 13 39.46 -25.82 3.37
N TYR A 14 40.35 -24.85 3.19
CA TYR A 14 40.08 -23.44 3.51
C TYR A 14 38.86 -22.99 2.71
N ARG A 15 37.71 -22.85 3.36
CA ARG A 15 36.61 -22.03 2.85
C ARG A 15 36.93 -20.58 3.21
N PRO A 16 37.07 -19.66 2.24
CA PRO A 16 37.24 -18.25 2.57
C PRO A 16 36.02 -17.79 3.38
N ARG A 17 36.28 -17.03 4.44
CA ARG A 17 35.23 -16.36 5.22
C ARG A 17 34.42 -15.48 4.25
N PRO A 18 33.08 -15.39 4.39
CA PRO A 18 32.34 -14.35 3.69
C PRO A 18 32.94 -12.99 4.09
N ASN A 19 33.18 -12.13 3.10
CA ASN A 19 33.66 -10.77 3.33
C ASN A 19 32.74 -10.06 4.35
N PRO A 20 33.29 -9.22 5.25
CA PRO A 20 32.46 -8.35 6.05
C PRO A 20 31.61 -7.44 5.14
N PRO A 21 30.39 -7.05 5.54
CA PRO A 21 29.54 -6.20 4.72
C PRO A 21 30.29 -4.91 4.37
N ALA A 22 30.16 -4.50 3.11
CA ALA A 22 30.68 -3.23 2.63
C ALA A 22 30.12 -2.09 3.50
N SER A 23 30.95 -1.07 3.71
CA SER A 23 30.63 0.11 4.51
C SER A 23 29.34 0.76 3.99
N SER A 24 28.20 0.51 4.65
CA SER A 24 26.92 1.13 4.33
C SER A 24 26.90 2.56 4.86
N SER A 25 26.89 3.55 3.97
CA SER A 25 26.66 4.94 4.34
C SER A 25 25.16 5.22 4.30
N SER A 26 24.51 5.23 5.47
CA SER A 26 23.08 5.51 5.59
C SER A 26 22.83 7.01 5.79
N ALA A 27 22.12 7.65 4.86
CA ALA A 27 21.55 8.98 5.04
C ALA A 27 20.05 8.84 5.35
N ALA A 28 19.64 9.16 6.59
CA ALA A 28 18.23 9.13 7.00
C ALA A 28 17.65 10.55 6.99
N THR A 29 16.64 10.79 6.15
CA THR A 29 15.86 12.04 6.20
C THR A 29 14.61 11.81 7.05
N ASN A 30 14.57 12.44 8.24
CA ASN A 30 13.44 12.33 9.14
C ASN A 30 12.35 13.34 8.72
N THR A 31 11.30 12.88 8.05
CA THR A 31 10.12 13.72 7.79
C THR A 31 9.31 13.81 9.08
N ARG A 32 8.82 14.99 9.50
CA ARG A 32 7.80 15.07 10.57
C ARG A 32 6.42 14.86 9.96
N GLY A 33 5.54 14.14 10.67
CA GLY A 33 4.18 13.91 10.23
C GLY A 33 3.32 15.15 10.44
N ALA A 34 2.63 15.59 9.40
CA ALA A 34 1.61 16.62 9.50
C ALA A 34 0.25 15.96 9.69
N THR A 35 -0.49 16.37 10.71
CA THR A 35 -1.87 15.91 10.97
C THR A 35 -2.80 16.40 9.86
N ALA A 36 -3.72 15.53 9.43
CA ALA A 36 -4.52 15.62 8.20
C ALA A 36 -5.60 16.72 8.12
N GLN A 37 -5.49 17.82 8.87
CA GLN A 37 -6.41 18.95 8.75
C GLN A 37 -5.58 20.22 8.62
N ASP A 38 -5.69 20.87 7.46
CA ASP A 38 -5.08 22.16 7.10
C ASP A 38 -3.64 22.12 6.53
N THR A 39 -3.36 21.17 5.64
CA THR A 39 -2.07 21.17 4.93
C THR A 39 -2.16 21.91 3.59
N ASP A 40 -1.50 23.06 3.50
CA ASP A 40 -1.37 23.85 2.28
C ASP A 40 -0.75 23.00 1.14
N PRO A 41 -1.46 22.78 0.02
CA PRO A 41 -0.95 22.02 -1.12
C PRO A 41 0.37 22.57 -1.68
N GLN A 42 0.54 23.89 -1.66
CA GLN A 42 1.76 24.51 -2.16
C GLN A 42 2.95 24.19 -1.24
N ALA A 43 2.77 24.29 0.07
CA ALA A 43 3.79 23.91 1.04
C ALA A 43 4.20 22.42 0.91
N LEU A 44 3.25 21.53 0.64
CA LEU A 44 3.54 20.11 0.38
C LEU A 44 4.34 19.91 -0.92
N ALA A 45 3.97 20.61 -1.99
CA ALA A 45 4.69 20.56 -3.26
C ALA A 45 6.12 21.09 -3.13
N ASP A 46 6.30 22.19 -2.39
CA ASP A 46 7.61 22.77 -2.13
C ASP A 46 8.48 21.83 -1.29
N GLU A 47 7.91 21.16 -0.29
CA GLU A 47 8.62 20.15 0.50
C GLU A 47 9.00 18.93 -0.34
N ALA A 48 8.08 18.40 -1.14
CA ALA A 48 8.38 17.31 -2.07
C ALA A 48 9.51 17.71 -3.03
N THR A 49 9.48 18.93 -3.57
CA THR A 49 10.52 19.45 -4.46
C THR A 49 11.88 19.50 -3.77
N ARG A 50 11.94 19.97 -2.52
CA ARG A 50 13.18 19.98 -1.73
C ARG A 50 13.72 18.57 -1.53
N GLN A 51 12.89 17.62 -1.09
CA GLN A 51 13.32 16.25 -0.84
C GLN A 51 13.75 15.52 -2.11
N LEU A 52 13.06 15.75 -3.22
CA LEU A 52 13.47 15.23 -4.54
C LEU A 52 14.82 15.81 -4.99
N GLY A 53 15.07 17.10 -4.72
CA GLY A 53 16.36 17.73 -4.95
C GLY A 53 17.49 17.10 -4.13
N THR A 54 17.22 16.76 -2.86
CA THR A 54 18.15 16.02 -2.01
C THR A 54 18.41 14.61 -2.54
N LEU A 55 17.36 13.85 -2.89
CA LEU A 55 17.48 12.51 -3.47
C LEU A 55 18.32 12.53 -4.75
N ARG A 56 18.05 13.47 -5.66
CA ARG A 56 18.84 13.67 -6.88
C ARG A 56 20.31 13.92 -6.55
N THR A 57 20.60 14.81 -5.61
CA THR A 57 21.98 15.14 -5.21
C THR A 57 22.70 13.90 -4.65
N LEU A 58 22.04 13.14 -3.76
CA LEU A 58 22.61 11.89 -3.21
C LEU A 58 22.86 10.86 -4.30
N ALA A 59 21.92 10.70 -5.23
CA ALA A 59 22.06 9.79 -6.35
C ALA A 59 23.22 10.20 -7.28
N GLN A 60 23.40 11.49 -7.56
CA GLN A 60 24.53 11.99 -8.34
C GLN A 60 25.87 11.72 -7.65
N VAL A 61 25.96 11.97 -6.34
CA VAL A 61 27.17 11.66 -5.56
C VAL A 61 27.47 10.16 -5.59
N HIS A 62 26.42 9.33 -5.47
CA HIS A 62 26.53 7.87 -5.54
C HIS A 62 27.08 7.36 -6.87
N GLN A 63 26.66 7.92 -8.01
CA GLN A 63 27.17 7.54 -9.34
C GLN A 63 28.65 7.86 -9.56
N HIS A 64 29.14 8.92 -8.92
CA HIS A 64 30.52 9.36 -9.08
C HIS A 64 31.44 8.79 -7.99
N HIS A 65 30.91 7.96 -7.10
CA HIS A 65 31.69 7.32 -6.05
C HIS A 65 32.51 6.17 -6.65
N PRO A 66 33.81 6.03 -6.32
CA PRO A 66 34.64 4.97 -6.90
C PRO A 66 34.18 3.54 -6.54
N ASP A 67 33.38 3.38 -5.49
CA ASP A 67 32.84 2.10 -5.00
C ASP A 67 31.30 1.96 -5.20
N THR A 68 30.74 2.52 -6.28
CA THR A 68 29.30 2.44 -6.58
C THR A 68 28.78 1.00 -6.59
N ASP A 69 29.56 0.04 -7.08
CA ASP A 69 29.21 -1.40 -7.12
C ASP A 69 29.13 -2.05 -5.72
N ARG A 70 29.57 -1.36 -4.67
CA ARG A 70 29.61 -1.86 -3.29
C ARG A 70 28.63 -1.16 -2.36
N THR A 71 27.86 -0.22 -2.87
CA THR A 71 27.01 0.65 -2.04
C THR A 71 25.56 0.58 -2.54
N ASP A 72 24.65 0.21 -1.64
CA ASP A 72 23.21 0.16 -1.93
C ASP A 72 22.56 1.48 -1.52
N LEU A 73 21.64 1.98 -2.32
CA LEU A 73 20.85 3.15 -1.96
C LEU A 73 19.53 2.70 -1.32
N TRP A 74 19.33 3.08 -0.06
CA TRP A 74 18.12 2.80 0.69
C TRP A 74 17.29 4.07 0.88
N LEU A 75 16.07 4.07 0.35
CA LEU A 75 15.08 5.11 0.59
C LEU A 75 14.10 4.62 1.65
N ILE A 76 14.16 5.21 2.84
CA ILE A 76 13.26 4.89 3.95
C ILE A 76 12.27 6.03 4.11
N THR A 77 10.98 5.74 3.95
CA THR A 77 9.90 6.73 4.05
C THR A 77 8.84 6.30 5.07
N ARG A 78 7.97 7.22 5.46
CA ARG A 78 6.68 6.82 6.03
C ARG A 78 5.83 6.14 4.95
N SER A 79 4.96 5.25 5.38
CA SER A 79 4.11 4.50 4.48
C SER A 79 3.18 5.41 3.71
N THR A 80 3.14 5.14 2.41
CA THR A 80 2.25 5.71 1.41
C THR A 80 1.26 4.66 0.90
N ALA A 81 1.34 3.45 1.46
CA ALA A 81 0.56 2.32 0.98
C ALA A 81 -0.87 2.45 1.44
N ASP A 82 -1.79 2.37 0.49
CA ASP A 82 -3.21 2.17 0.73
C ASP A 82 -3.43 0.68 1.03
N THR A 83 -3.34 0.33 2.30
CA THR A 83 -3.75 -0.99 2.78
C THR A 83 -5.09 -0.86 3.48
N THR A 84 -5.87 -1.94 3.56
CA THR A 84 -7.22 -1.92 4.17
C THR A 84 -7.26 -1.30 5.57
N ASN A 85 -6.15 -1.33 6.30
CA ASN A 85 -6.05 -0.79 7.66
C ASN A 85 -5.21 0.49 7.76
N HIS A 86 -4.50 0.87 6.70
CA HIS A 86 -3.59 2.02 6.71
C HIS A 86 -3.79 2.81 5.43
N PRO A 87 -4.59 3.89 5.44
CA PRO A 87 -4.75 4.75 4.28
C PRO A 87 -3.47 5.54 3.99
N PRO A 88 -3.23 5.96 2.74
CA PRO A 88 -2.08 6.77 2.38
C PRO A 88 -2.15 8.11 3.10
N SER A 89 -1.15 8.40 3.94
CA SER A 89 -1.18 9.56 4.85
C SER A 89 -0.12 10.62 4.53
N GLU A 90 0.81 10.37 3.61
CA GLU A 90 2.02 11.20 3.44
C GLU A 90 2.33 11.49 1.96
N PRO A 91 1.75 12.55 1.36
CA PRO A 91 1.92 12.90 -0.06
C PRO A 91 3.38 13.10 -0.48
N VAL A 92 4.19 13.71 0.39
CA VAL A 92 5.63 13.92 0.15
C VAL A 92 6.38 12.60 0.04
N SER A 93 6.07 11.65 0.92
CA SER A 93 6.66 10.29 0.86
C SER A 93 6.25 9.58 -0.42
N ALA A 94 5.04 9.81 -0.94
CA ALA A 94 4.58 9.21 -2.19
C ALA A 94 5.36 9.73 -3.41
N ALA A 95 5.66 11.03 -3.44
CA ALA A 95 6.51 11.64 -4.46
C ALA A 95 7.92 11.03 -4.44
N LEU A 96 8.52 10.88 -3.25
CA LEU A 96 9.81 10.21 -3.08
C LEU A 96 9.78 8.76 -3.53
N TRP A 97 8.71 8.02 -3.21
CA TRP A 97 8.56 6.63 -3.62
C TRP A 97 8.55 6.47 -5.14
N GLY A 98 7.77 7.31 -5.83
CA GLY A 98 7.73 7.36 -7.29
C GLY A 98 9.08 7.73 -7.91
N ALA A 99 9.77 8.73 -7.34
CA ALA A 99 11.10 9.09 -7.80
C ALA A 99 12.13 7.98 -7.57
N GLY A 100 12.04 7.25 -6.46
CA GLY A 100 12.88 6.08 -6.19
C GLY A 100 12.68 4.95 -7.21
N ARG A 101 11.46 4.78 -7.75
CA ARG A 101 11.20 3.85 -8.87
C ARG A 101 11.87 4.30 -10.17
N SER A 102 11.75 5.59 -10.50
CA SER A 102 12.44 6.14 -11.67
C SER A 102 13.96 5.99 -11.54
N LEU A 103 14.49 6.26 -10.34
CA LEU A 103 15.90 6.10 -10.03
C LEU A 103 16.38 4.66 -10.20
N ALA A 104 15.61 3.68 -9.71
CA ALA A 104 15.94 2.26 -9.91
C ALA A 104 16.03 1.87 -11.40
N ASN A 105 15.18 2.45 -12.25
CA ASN A 105 15.19 2.18 -13.69
C ASN A 105 16.37 2.85 -14.42
N GLU A 106 16.85 4.00 -13.92
CA GLU A 106 17.98 4.73 -14.49
C GLU A 106 19.34 4.15 -14.05
N PHE A 107 19.41 3.52 -12.87
CA PHE A 107 20.64 3.07 -12.22
C PHE A 107 20.69 1.54 -12.20
N SER A 108 21.26 0.94 -13.25
CA SER A 108 21.33 -0.52 -13.37
C SER A 108 22.46 -1.19 -12.59
N THR A 109 23.45 -0.42 -12.11
CA THR A 109 24.66 -0.95 -11.46
C THR A 109 24.55 -1.12 -9.95
N SER A 110 23.63 -0.39 -9.29
CA SER A 110 23.43 -0.47 -7.84
C SER A 110 21.95 -0.66 -7.51
N PRO A 111 21.60 -1.52 -6.53
CA PRO A 111 20.23 -1.64 -6.05
C PRO A 111 19.75 -0.32 -5.45
N VAL A 112 18.56 0.12 -5.89
CA VAL A 112 17.81 1.17 -5.21
C VAL A 112 16.65 0.50 -4.50
N ARG A 113 16.75 0.40 -3.18
CA ARG A 113 15.78 -0.26 -2.31
C ARG A 113 14.92 0.76 -1.60
N ARG A 114 13.64 0.45 -1.41
CA ARG A 114 12.63 1.35 -0.84
C ARG A 114 11.93 0.63 0.31
N ILE A 115 11.97 1.23 1.51
CA ILE A 115 11.25 0.74 2.70
C ILE A 115 10.25 1.79 3.15
N ALA A 116 8.97 1.42 3.21
CA ALA A 116 7.90 2.21 3.78
C ALA A 116 7.61 1.72 5.21
N LEU A 117 7.50 2.65 6.16
CA LEU A 117 7.18 2.36 7.56
C LEU A 117 5.78 2.85 7.91
N THR A 118 4.89 1.94 8.32
CA THR A 118 3.61 2.31 8.91
C THR A 118 3.74 2.37 10.43
N ARG A 119 3.37 3.51 11.03
CA ARG A 119 3.32 3.67 12.49
C ARG A 119 1.95 4.20 12.92
N PRO A 120 0.98 3.31 13.17
CA PRO A 120 -0.26 3.70 13.84
C PRO A 120 0.01 4.25 15.23
N GLU A 121 -0.85 5.14 15.70
CA GLU A 121 -0.78 5.62 17.08
C GLU A 121 -0.91 4.44 18.06
N GLY A 122 0.01 4.34 19.02
CA GLY A 122 0.02 3.26 20.01
C GLY A 122 0.61 1.92 19.58
N SER A 123 1.13 1.79 18.35
CA SER A 123 1.84 0.57 17.92
C SER A 123 3.27 0.50 18.46
N CYS A 124 3.82 -0.72 18.57
CA CYS A 124 5.25 -0.91 18.77
C CYS A 124 6.05 -0.29 17.61
N ASP A 125 7.29 0.13 17.90
CA ASP A 125 8.18 0.77 16.93
C ASP A 125 8.60 -0.25 15.86
N PRO A 126 8.42 0.02 14.55
CA PRO A 126 8.88 -0.88 13.49
C PRO A 126 10.42 -1.00 13.37
N LEU A 127 11.18 -0.41 14.30
CA LEU A 127 12.63 -0.34 14.26
C LEU A 127 13.33 -1.70 14.18
N ASP A 128 12.87 -2.72 14.93
CA ASP A 128 13.49 -4.05 14.88
C ASP A 128 13.31 -4.72 13.51
N ALA A 129 12.13 -4.55 12.90
CA ALA A 129 11.85 -5.04 11.55
C ALA A 129 12.69 -4.28 10.50
N LEU A 130 12.84 -2.96 10.67
CA LEU A 130 13.70 -2.14 9.81
C LEU A 130 15.17 -2.56 9.90
N ILE A 131 15.69 -2.73 11.11
CA ILE A 131 17.06 -3.19 11.33
C ILE A 131 17.27 -4.56 10.69
N THR A 132 16.30 -5.47 10.85
CA THR A 132 16.36 -6.79 10.23
C THR A 132 16.42 -6.71 8.70
N GLU A 133 15.58 -5.87 8.08
CA GLU A 133 15.58 -5.69 6.62
C GLU A 133 16.90 -5.08 6.12
N LEU A 134 17.48 -4.13 6.85
CA LEU A 134 18.74 -3.47 6.48
C LEU A 134 19.95 -4.41 6.63
N LEU A 135 19.95 -5.29 7.65
CA LEU A 135 21.05 -6.22 7.91
C LEU A 135 20.98 -7.49 7.06
N THR A 136 19.77 -7.91 6.69
CA THR A 136 19.53 -9.13 5.90
C THR A 136 18.57 -8.81 4.75
N PRO A 137 19.03 -8.05 3.74
CA PRO A 137 18.18 -7.65 2.63
C PRO A 137 17.71 -8.87 1.83
N SER A 138 16.44 -8.85 1.44
CA SER A 138 15.89 -9.80 0.47
C SER A 138 16.17 -9.39 -0.98
N ASP A 139 15.67 -10.14 -1.95
CA ASP A 139 15.69 -9.75 -3.38
C ASP A 139 14.59 -8.73 -3.73
N GLU A 140 13.89 -8.19 -2.73
CA GLU A 140 12.80 -7.24 -2.92
C GLU A 140 13.32 -5.80 -2.86
N ASP A 141 12.93 -5.01 -3.85
CA ASP A 141 13.29 -3.58 -3.93
C ASP A 141 12.24 -2.68 -3.27
N GLU A 142 11.06 -3.20 -2.96
CA GLU A 142 9.96 -2.47 -2.35
C GLU A 142 9.35 -3.25 -1.19
N VAL A 143 9.54 -2.73 0.02
CA VAL A 143 9.09 -3.35 1.26
C VAL A 143 8.24 -2.37 2.05
N LEU A 144 7.11 -2.86 2.56
CA LEU A 144 6.26 -2.17 3.50
C LEU A 144 6.33 -2.90 4.85
N LEU A 145 6.73 -2.18 5.89
CA LEU A 145 6.77 -2.68 7.27
C LEU A 145 5.60 -2.08 8.04
N THR A 146 4.71 -2.94 8.54
CA THR A 146 3.56 -2.55 9.35
C THR A 146 3.55 -3.35 10.66
N PRO A 147 2.72 -2.95 11.66
CA PRO A 147 2.55 -3.76 12.87
C PRO A 147 2.03 -5.19 12.59
N GLU A 148 1.33 -5.39 11.48
CA GLU A 148 0.81 -6.71 11.06
C GLU A 148 1.87 -7.57 10.36
N GLY A 149 3.00 -6.98 9.96
CA GLY A 149 4.14 -7.71 9.42
C GLY A 149 4.82 -7.03 8.23
N ARG A 150 5.55 -7.85 7.47
CA ARG A 150 6.32 -7.43 6.30
C ARG A 150 5.54 -7.73 5.03
N PHE A 151 5.33 -6.71 4.21
CA PHE A 151 4.61 -6.78 2.94
C PHE A 151 5.50 -6.33 1.79
N VAL A 152 5.20 -6.81 0.58
CA VAL A 152 5.93 -6.47 -0.64
C VAL A 152 4.94 -6.19 -1.77
N ALA A 153 5.31 -5.31 -2.68
CA ALA A 153 4.47 -4.97 -3.81
C ALA A 153 4.46 -6.10 -4.84
N ARG A 154 3.26 -6.42 -5.36
CA ARG A 154 3.06 -7.37 -6.46
C ARG A 154 2.08 -6.77 -7.46
N VAL A 155 2.44 -6.82 -8.73
CA VAL A 155 1.55 -6.44 -9.82
C VAL A 155 0.72 -7.66 -10.21
N GLN A 156 -0.60 -7.51 -10.21
CA GLN A 156 -1.53 -8.55 -10.62
C GLN A 156 -2.53 -7.97 -11.61
N ASN A 157 -2.91 -8.76 -12.62
CA ASN A 157 -3.99 -8.40 -13.51
C ASN A 157 -5.32 -8.62 -12.80
N LEU A 158 -6.02 -7.53 -12.50
CA LEU A 158 -7.39 -7.58 -12.02
C LEU A 158 -8.37 -7.46 -13.20
N PRO A 159 -9.60 -7.97 -13.07
CA PRO A 159 -10.67 -7.64 -14.00
C PRO A 159 -10.78 -6.13 -14.17
N ALA A 160 -11.22 -5.69 -15.35
CA ALA A 160 -11.42 -4.26 -15.60
C ALA A 160 -12.27 -3.66 -14.46
N PRO A 161 -11.80 -2.59 -13.80
CA PRO A 161 -12.53 -2.01 -12.69
C PRO A 161 -13.90 -1.56 -13.16
N THR A 162 -14.92 -1.76 -12.33
CA THR A 162 -16.25 -1.23 -12.58
C THR A 162 -16.14 0.28 -12.72
N ARG A 163 -16.30 0.81 -13.94
CA ARG A 163 -16.13 2.24 -14.19
C ARG A 163 -17.27 3.00 -13.50
N PRO A 164 -16.99 4.00 -12.65
CA PRO A 164 -18.02 4.89 -12.15
C PRO A 164 -18.73 5.51 -13.35
N SER A 165 -20.06 5.45 -13.35
CA SER A 165 -20.88 6.18 -14.31
C SER A 165 -20.53 7.66 -14.21
N GLY A 166 -20.12 8.29 -15.31
CA GLY A 166 -19.69 9.68 -15.28
C GLY A 166 -20.78 10.60 -14.71
N HIS A 167 -20.35 11.66 -14.02
CA HIS A 167 -21.25 12.73 -13.59
C HIS A 167 -21.94 13.33 -14.83
N GLY A 168 -23.26 13.54 -14.75
CA GLY A 168 -24.07 14.01 -15.89
C GLY A 168 -24.68 12.90 -16.76
N THR A 169 -24.43 11.62 -16.45
CA THR A 169 -25.22 10.54 -17.05
C THR A 169 -26.67 10.58 -16.53
N SER A 170 -27.64 10.38 -17.42
CA SER A 170 -29.06 10.23 -17.06
C SER A 170 -29.34 8.88 -16.37
N GLN A 171 -28.39 7.94 -16.46
CA GLN A 171 -28.47 6.65 -15.79
C GLN A 171 -28.53 6.83 -14.27
N ARG A 172 -29.45 6.13 -13.63
CA ARG A 172 -29.53 6.02 -12.17
C ARG A 172 -29.19 4.60 -11.75
N PHE A 173 -28.70 4.44 -10.53
CA PHE A 173 -28.32 3.16 -9.99
C PHE A 173 -28.93 2.99 -8.61
N THR A 174 -29.29 1.75 -8.28
CA THR A 174 -29.60 1.33 -6.92
C THR A 174 -28.65 0.22 -6.51
N LEU A 175 -28.38 0.11 -5.21
CA LEU A 175 -27.70 -1.05 -4.66
C LEU A 175 -28.72 -2.19 -4.58
N ASP A 176 -28.46 -3.27 -5.30
CA ASP A 176 -29.28 -4.46 -5.32
C ASP A 176 -28.57 -5.61 -4.60
N VAL A 177 -29.36 -6.39 -3.86
CA VAL A 177 -28.89 -7.50 -3.03
C VAL A 177 -29.60 -8.76 -3.50
N PRO A 178 -29.17 -9.37 -4.63
CA PRO A 178 -29.88 -10.50 -5.24
C PRO A 178 -29.84 -11.76 -4.38
N ALA A 179 -28.84 -11.90 -3.51
CA ALA A 179 -28.70 -12.99 -2.55
C ALA A 179 -28.31 -12.43 -1.18
N PHE A 180 -28.95 -12.93 -0.13
CA PHE A 180 -28.73 -12.50 1.26
C PHE A 180 -27.88 -13.53 2.04
N VAL A 181 -28.11 -14.83 1.87
CA VAL A 181 -27.50 -15.89 2.71
C VAL A 181 -27.09 -17.08 1.84
N PRO A 182 -25.97 -17.77 2.15
CA PRO A 182 -24.95 -17.50 3.18
C PRO A 182 -23.84 -16.54 2.74
N HIS A 183 -23.79 -16.23 1.44
CA HIS A 183 -22.88 -15.26 0.86
C HIS A 183 -23.77 -14.20 0.21
N TYR A 184 -23.80 -13.01 0.80
CA TYR A 184 -24.52 -11.92 0.17
C TYR A 184 -23.73 -11.39 -1.02
N GLU A 185 -24.46 -11.02 -2.06
CA GLU A 185 -23.89 -10.36 -3.23
C GLU A 185 -24.43 -8.93 -3.27
N LEU A 186 -23.54 -7.96 -3.49
CA LEU A 186 -23.90 -6.56 -3.66
C LEU A 186 -23.62 -6.18 -5.11
N ARG A 187 -24.63 -5.68 -5.82
CA ARG A 187 -24.47 -5.20 -7.19
C ARG A 187 -25.09 -3.83 -7.39
N TRP A 188 -24.42 -2.98 -8.16
CA TRP A 188 -25.04 -1.79 -8.70
C TRP A 188 -25.97 -2.18 -9.84
N LYS A 189 -27.27 -1.94 -9.68
CA LYS A 189 -28.29 -2.18 -10.71
C LYS A 189 -28.73 -0.85 -11.29
N ALA A 190 -28.62 -0.71 -12.61
CA ALA A 190 -29.09 0.48 -13.30
C ALA A 190 -30.64 0.52 -13.29
N VAL A 191 -31.20 1.69 -13.02
CA VAL A 191 -32.64 1.94 -12.93
C VAL A 191 -33.01 3.19 -13.74
N PRO A 192 -34.25 3.28 -14.27
CA PRO A 192 -34.72 4.48 -14.94
C PRO A 192 -34.82 5.65 -13.95
N PRO A 193 -34.78 6.91 -14.42
CA PRO A 193 -35.05 8.07 -13.57
C PRO A 193 -36.41 7.95 -12.88
N PRO A 194 -36.48 8.07 -11.55
CA PRO A 194 -37.75 7.95 -10.82
C PRO A 194 -38.65 9.16 -11.11
N VAL A 195 -39.95 8.89 -11.27
CA VAL A 195 -41.00 9.92 -11.34
C VAL A 195 -41.70 9.97 -9.98
N PRO A 196 -41.71 11.09 -9.25
CA PRO A 196 -42.31 11.15 -7.93
C PRO A 196 -43.84 11.10 -8.03
N PRO A 197 -44.52 10.28 -7.21
CA PRO A 197 -45.97 10.38 -7.03
C PRO A 197 -46.39 11.74 -6.45
N PRO A 198 -47.70 12.09 -6.48
CA PRO A 198 -48.20 13.28 -5.80
C PRO A 198 -47.74 13.33 -4.33
N GLY A 199 -47.26 14.49 -3.90
CA GLY A 199 -46.76 14.71 -2.54
C GLY A 199 -45.36 14.14 -2.25
N HIS A 200 -44.67 13.56 -3.23
CA HIS A 200 -43.31 13.04 -3.08
C HIS A 200 -42.30 13.91 -3.84
N VAL A 201 -41.02 13.74 -3.51
CA VAL A 201 -39.91 14.41 -4.18
C VAL A 201 -38.82 13.40 -4.55
N VAL A 202 -38.05 13.70 -5.60
CA VAL A 202 -36.85 12.94 -5.95
C VAL A 202 -35.64 13.65 -5.36
N ILE A 203 -34.77 12.91 -4.68
CA ILE A 203 -33.56 13.43 -4.06
C ILE A 203 -32.35 12.93 -4.86
N ALA A 204 -31.46 13.86 -5.24
CA ALA A 204 -30.15 13.52 -5.77
C ALA A 204 -29.22 13.22 -4.59
N THR A 205 -28.98 11.95 -4.32
CA THR A 205 -28.24 11.49 -3.15
C THR A 205 -26.73 11.54 -3.41
N GLU A 206 -26.02 12.37 -2.63
CA GLU A 206 -24.54 12.45 -2.65
C GLU A 206 -23.90 11.39 -1.73
N ALA A 207 -24.57 11.06 -0.62
CA ALA A 207 -24.09 10.06 0.33
C ALA A 207 -25.26 9.38 1.07
N VAL A 208 -25.09 8.10 1.42
CA VAL A 208 -26.00 7.33 2.27
C VAL A 208 -25.21 6.64 3.36
N ALA A 209 -25.65 6.77 4.62
CA ALA A 209 -25.08 6.01 5.72
C ALA A 209 -25.70 4.61 5.79
N LEU A 210 -24.88 3.61 6.09
CA LEU A 210 -25.36 2.26 6.39
C LEU A 210 -25.73 2.16 7.87
N ASN A 211 -26.86 1.54 8.16
CA ASN A 211 -27.29 1.18 9.50
C ASN A 211 -26.88 -0.27 9.83
N TYR A 212 -26.70 -0.59 11.11
CA TYR A 212 -26.50 -1.96 11.57
C TYR A 212 -27.63 -2.90 11.11
N ARG A 213 -28.86 -2.38 11.02
CA ARG A 213 -30.01 -3.11 10.47
C ARG A 213 -29.77 -3.59 9.04
N ASP A 214 -29.06 -2.83 8.22
CA ASP A 214 -28.79 -3.20 6.82
C ASP A 214 -27.88 -4.43 6.77
N ILE A 215 -26.86 -4.47 7.64
CA ILE A 215 -25.96 -5.62 7.81
C ILE A 215 -26.74 -6.85 8.31
N MET A 216 -27.62 -6.65 9.30
CA MET A 216 -28.44 -7.74 9.85
C MET A 216 -29.44 -8.28 8.82
N THR A 217 -29.99 -7.42 7.97
CA THR A 217 -30.92 -7.80 6.89
C THR A 217 -30.17 -8.58 5.81
N VAL A 218 -29.06 -8.01 5.31
CA VAL A 218 -28.23 -8.62 4.27
C VAL A 218 -27.71 -9.99 4.72
N THR A 219 -27.32 -10.15 5.98
CA THR A 219 -26.83 -11.45 6.51
C THR A 219 -27.95 -12.40 6.97
N GLY A 220 -29.22 -12.08 6.71
CA GLY A 220 -30.38 -12.93 7.04
C GLY A 220 -30.68 -13.11 8.52
N ARG A 221 -30.17 -12.22 9.38
CA ARG A 221 -30.42 -12.22 10.82
C ARG A 221 -31.71 -11.49 11.21
N VAL A 222 -32.27 -10.71 10.29
CA VAL A 222 -33.57 -10.03 10.43
C VAL A 222 -34.35 -10.22 9.11
N PRO A 223 -35.68 -10.43 9.16
CA PRO A 223 -36.50 -10.47 7.95
C PRO A 223 -36.29 -9.21 7.11
N ALA A 224 -36.20 -9.37 5.79
CA ALA A 224 -36.22 -8.23 4.88
C ALA A 224 -37.48 -7.37 5.16
N PRO A 225 -37.39 -6.04 5.08
CA PRO A 225 -38.54 -5.17 5.26
C PRO A 225 -39.67 -5.61 4.30
N ALA A 226 -40.91 -5.56 4.80
CA ALA A 226 -42.08 -5.87 3.98
C ALA A 226 -42.11 -4.95 2.75
N GLN A 227 -42.19 -5.55 1.57
CA GLN A 227 -42.34 -4.82 0.31
C GLN A 227 -43.72 -4.17 0.31
N PHE A 228 -43.77 -2.84 0.13
CA PHE A 228 -45.04 -2.12 0.03
C PHE A 228 -45.62 -2.26 -1.39
N PRO A 229 -46.94 -2.40 -1.55
CA PRO A 229 -47.56 -2.35 -2.87
C PRO A 229 -47.21 -1.02 -3.56
N GLY A 230 -46.54 -1.09 -4.72
CA GLY A 230 -46.04 0.07 -5.45
C GLY A 230 -44.53 0.32 -5.34
N ASP A 231 -43.77 -0.60 -4.76
CA ASP A 231 -42.31 -0.54 -4.75
C ASP A 231 -41.74 -0.61 -6.18
N PRO A 232 -41.10 0.47 -6.68
CA PRO A 232 -40.58 0.54 -8.04
C PRO A 232 -39.39 -0.41 -8.30
N THR A 233 -38.91 -1.13 -7.28
CA THR A 233 -37.81 -2.09 -7.40
C THR A 233 -38.25 -3.51 -7.77
N VAL A 234 -39.56 -3.79 -7.78
CA VAL A 234 -40.13 -5.09 -8.18
C VAL A 234 -40.56 -5.03 -9.65
N PRO A 235 -39.96 -5.82 -10.57
CA PRO A 235 -40.52 -5.99 -11.90
C PRO A 235 -41.86 -6.78 -11.80
N LEU A 236 -42.85 -6.35 -12.58
CA LEU A 236 -44.12 -7.08 -12.76
C LEU A 236 -43.89 -8.55 -13.18
#